data_AF-A0A7J6T0Z1-F1
#
_entry.id   AF-A0A7J6T0Z1-F1
#
_cell.length_a   1.000
_cell.length_b   1.000
_cell.length_c   1.000
_cell.angle_alpha   90.00
_cell.angle_beta   90.00
_cell.angle_gamma   90.00
#
_symmetry.space_group_name_H-M   'P 1'
#
loop_
_entity.id
_entity.type
_entity.pdbx_description
1 polymer ?
#
loop_
_entity_poly.entity_id
_entity_poly.type
_entity_poly.pdbx_seq_one_letter_code
_entity_poly.pdbx_strand_id
1 'polypeptide(L)'
;GFSYGFEWPKTHRAFANKLQGPNVWPAKIPAEDQHTLVKWFNEATRLGLALCKALAHVSGQEALSKNCGSDGASISLQRIYRYFAEEGDDRSRGKTIGSSPHTDWGFITIVLQQEGVDGLQASDIQRSFRRERQDCRSFFKVMPPKEAPERISLVHFYYPNYNTTLEGLLHSDAAKRTSLVADQKEGGASGWIEDDGHIMAFGDFISAKWSQ
;
A
#
# COMPACT_ATOMS: atom_id res chain seq x y z
N GLY A 1 2.30 4.36 -14.48
CA GLY A 1 1.10 4.12 -13.66
C GLY A 1 0.46 5.46 -13.34
N PHE A 2 -0.84 5.47 -13.07
CA PHE A 2 -1.59 6.67 -12.65
C PHE A 2 -1.98 6.52 -11.18
N SER A 3 -1.98 7.63 -10.42
CA SER A 3 -2.31 7.62 -9.00
C SER A 3 -3.40 8.65 -8.71
N TYR A 4 -4.33 8.29 -7.83
CA TYR A 4 -5.39 9.17 -7.35
C TYR A 4 -5.81 8.73 -5.93
N GLY A 5 -6.42 9.64 -5.18
CA GLY A 5 -6.87 9.43 -3.81
C GLY A 5 -8.29 9.92 -3.61
N PHE A 6 -8.57 10.39 -2.40
CA PHE A 6 -9.86 10.96 -2.03
C PHE A 6 -10.25 12.14 -2.93
N GLU A 7 -11.47 12.11 -3.47
CA GLU A 7 -11.98 13.18 -4.31
C GLU A 7 -12.52 14.33 -3.45
N TRP A 8 -11.73 15.40 -3.34
CA TRP A 8 -12.11 16.60 -2.60
C TRP A 8 -13.08 17.49 -3.39
N PRO A 9 -14.00 18.21 -2.73
CA PRO A 9 -14.78 19.25 -3.39
C PRO A 9 -13.86 20.27 -4.09
N LYS A 10 -14.22 20.69 -5.32
CA LYS A 10 -13.45 21.68 -6.08
C LYS A 10 -13.29 23.03 -5.39
N THR A 11 -14.07 23.30 -4.34
CA THR A 11 -14.00 24.50 -3.50
C THR A 11 -13.05 24.36 -2.32
N HIS A 12 -12.56 23.15 -2.03
CA HIS A 12 -11.64 22.90 -0.93
C HIS A 12 -10.26 23.50 -1.24
N ARG A 13 -9.64 24.18 -0.25
CA ARG A 13 -8.41 24.95 -0.45
C ARG A 13 -7.32 24.69 0.60
N ALA A 14 -7.68 24.15 1.76
CA ALA A 14 -6.78 23.99 2.90
C ALA A 14 -6.74 22.52 3.31
N PHE A 15 -5.59 21.89 3.11
CA PHE A 15 -5.35 20.50 3.47
C PHE A 15 -4.66 20.40 4.83
N ALA A 16 -5.02 19.42 5.63
CA ALA A 16 -4.50 19.27 6.99
C ALA A 16 -3.07 18.71 7.02
N ASN A 17 -2.64 18.02 5.97
CA ASN A 17 -1.32 17.40 5.88
C ASN A 17 -0.86 17.20 4.42
N LYS A 18 0.39 16.76 4.24
CA LYS A 18 1.05 16.61 2.92
C LYS A 18 0.53 15.47 2.05
N LEU A 19 -0.24 14.54 2.62
CA LEU A 19 -0.82 13.41 1.88
C LEU A 19 -2.19 13.74 1.28
N GLN A 20 -2.77 14.87 1.68
CA GLN A 20 -4.04 15.34 1.19
C GLN A 20 -3.84 16.34 0.04
N GLY A 21 -4.62 16.20 -1.01
CA GLY A 21 -4.57 17.08 -2.17
C GLY A 21 -5.65 16.72 -3.19
N PRO A 22 -5.94 17.62 -4.15
CA PRO A 22 -6.89 17.31 -5.20
C PRO A 22 -6.31 16.26 -6.17
N ASN A 23 -7.16 15.40 -6.71
CA ASN A 23 -6.77 14.50 -7.78
C ASN A 23 -6.40 15.29 -9.05
N VAL A 24 -5.31 14.89 -9.71
CA VAL A 24 -4.86 15.48 -10.98
C VAL A 24 -5.23 14.52 -12.12
N TRP A 25 -6.43 14.69 -12.67
CA TRP A 25 -6.95 13.86 -13.73
C TRP A 25 -6.30 14.18 -15.10
N PRO A 26 -5.89 13.18 -15.91
CA PRO A 26 -5.43 13.41 -17.27
C PRO A 26 -6.48 14.11 -18.12
N ALA A 27 -6.08 15.08 -18.96
CA ALA A 27 -7.02 15.88 -19.75
C ALA A 27 -7.94 15.07 -20.68
N LYS A 28 -7.54 13.86 -21.07
CA LYS A 28 -8.26 12.99 -21.99
C LYS A 28 -9.23 12.01 -21.31
N ILE A 29 -9.26 11.93 -19.97
CA ILE A 29 -10.13 10.97 -19.29
C ILE A 29 -11.57 11.51 -19.18
N PRO A 30 -12.57 10.80 -19.74
CA PRO A 30 -13.98 11.17 -19.61
C PRO A 30 -14.42 11.33 -18.15
N ALA A 31 -15.40 12.20 -17.90
CA ALA A 31 -15.92 12.45 -16.56
C ALA A 31 -16.58 11.19 -15.94
N GLU A 32 -17.20 10.36 -16.77
CA GLU A 32 -17.77 9.06 -16.37
C GLU A 32 -16.72 8.06 -15.88
N ASP A 33 -15.54 8.04 -16.52
CA ASP A 33 -14.42 7.21 -16.10
C ASP A 33 -13.82 7.72 -14.79
N GLN A 34 -13.68 9.05 -14.64
CA GLN A 34 -13.28 9.66 -13.36
C GLN A 34 -14.24 9.26 -12.24
N HIS A 35 -15.55 9.36 -12.49
CA HIS A 35 -16.58 8.96 -11.53
C HIS A 35 -16.48 7.47 -11.16
N THR A 36 -16.28 6.60 -12.14
CA THR A 36 -16.10 5.16 -11.93
C THR A 36 -14.87 4.87 -11.08
N LEU A 37 -13.75 5.54 -11.36
CA LEU A 37 -12.52 5.39 -10.59
C LEU A 37 -12.67 5.90 -9.15
N VAL A 38 -13.34 7.04 -8.94
CA VAL A 38 -13.66 7.56 -7.60
C VAL A 38 -14.59 6.62 -6.85
N LYS A 39 -15.61 6.06 -7.52
CA LYS A 39 -16.50 5.06 -6.92
C LYS A 39 -15.71 3.83 -6.47
N TRP A 40 -14.82 3.31 -7.32
CA TRP A 40 -13.94 2.21 -6.97
C TRP A 40 -13.06 2.52 -5.75
N PHE A 41 -12.45 3.70 -5.71
CA PHE A 41 -11.65 4.15 -4.56
C PHE A 41 -12.46 4.08 -3.25
N ASN A 42 -13.68 4.61 -3.27
CA ASN A 42 -14.55 4.61 -2.09
C ASN A 42 -14.92 3.19 -1.64
N GLU A 43 -15.25 2.28 -2.56
CA GLU A 43 -15.55 0.89 -2.21
C GLU A 43 -14.33 0.15 -1.66
N ALA A 44 -13.16 0.33 -2.28
CA ALA A 44 -11.91 -0.26 -1.80
C ALA A 44 -11.53 0.28 -0.41
N THR A 45 -11.75 1.57 -0.14
CA THR A 45 -11.56 2.16 1.19
C THR A 45 -12.55 1.60 2.22
N ARG A 46 -13.81 1.38 1.85
CA ARG A 46 -14.79 0.73 2.74
C ARG A 46 -14.36 -0.69 3.09
N LEU A 47 -13.85 -1.45 2.12
CA LEU A 47 -13.29 -2.77 2.35
C LEU A 47 -12.06 -2.71 3.26
N GLY A 48 -11.12 -1.79 3.00
CA GLY A 48 -9.94 -1.58 3.83
C GLY A 48 -10.29 -1.27 5.28
N LEU A 49 -11.28 -0.40 5.50
CA LEU A 49 -11.82 -0.09 6.84
C LEU A 49 -12.42 -1.32 7.52
N ALA A 50 -13.20 -2.13 6.79
CA ALA A 50 -13.78 -3.35 7.34
C ALA A 50 -12.71 -4.37 7.74
N LEU A 51 -11.68 -4.55 6.90
CA LEU A 51 -10.54 -5.41 7.19
C LEU A 51 -9.73 -4.89 8.39
N CYS A 52 -9.48 -3.58 8.47
CA CYS A 52 -8.79 -2.95 9.58
C CYS A 52 -9.51 -3.22 10.92
N LYS A 53 -10.84 -3.05 10.94
CA LYS A 53 -11.68 -3.36 12.12
C LYS A 53 -11.66 -4.85 12.47
N ALA A 54 -11.74 -5.72 11.47
CA ALA A 54 -11.66 -7.17 11.69
C ALA A 54 -10.29 -7.58 12.28
N LEU A 55 -9.19 -7.04 11.74
CA LEU A 55 -7.84 -7.26 12.25
C LEU A 55 -7.68 -6.76 13.68
N ALA A 56 -8.20 -5.57 13.99
CA ALA A 56 -8.22 -5.04 15.35
C ALA A 56 -8.97 -5.97 16.32
N HIS A 57 -10.12 -6.50 15.89
CA HIS A 57 -10.93 -7.40 16.70
C HIS A 57 -10.21 -8.74 16.97
N VAL A 58 -9.67 -9.40 15.94
CA VAL A 58 -9.01 -10.71 16.11
C VAL A 58 -7.66 -10.61 16.84
N SER A 59 -6.98 -9.47 16.74
CA SER A 59 -5.70 -9.23 17.44
C SER A 59 -5.87 -8.73 18.87
N GLY A 60 -7.09 -8.37 19.29
CA GLY A 60 -7.35 -7.74 20.58
C GLY A 60 -6.76 -6.34 20.73
N GLN A 61 -6.34 -5.69 19.62
CA GLN A 61 -5.74 -4.36 19.65
C GLN A 61 -6.81 -3.26 19.58
N GLU A 62 -7.25 -2.80 20.75
CA GLU A 62 -8.24 -1.73 20.87
C GLU A 62 -7.76 -0.40 20.25
N ALA A 63 -6.45 -0.12 20.33
CA ALA A 63 -5.83 1.05 19.71
C ALA A 63 -6.05 1.06 18.19
N LEU A 64 -5.87 -0.09 17.53
CA LEU A 64 -6.11 -0.21 16.10
C LEU A 64 -7.59 0.03 15.78
N SER A 65 -8.51 -0.52 16.59
CA SER A 65 -9.95 -0.34 16.39
C SER A 65 -10.39 1.14 16.41
N LYS A 66 -9.81 1.94 17.32
CA LYS A 66 -10.06 3.39 17.43
C LYS A 66 -9.49 4.19 16.26
N ASN A 67 -8.42 3.68 15.67
CA ASN A 67 -7.62 4.37 14.65
C ASN A 67 -7.99 3.99 13.20
N CYS A 68 -8.71 2.89 13.00
CA CYS A 68 -9.40 2.54 11.76
C CYS A 68 -10.65 3.44 11.56
N GLY A 69 -10.43 4.72 11.22
CA GLY A 69 -11.50 5.72 11.09
C GLY A 69 -11.73 6.22 9.65
N SER A 70 -12.67 7.17 9.54
CA SER A 70 -13.05 7.81 8.27
C SER A 70 -11.94 8.68 7.66
N ASP A 71 -11.03 9.20 8.49
CA ASP A 71 -10.00 10.12 8.03
C ASP A 71 -8.88 9.41 7.26
N GLY A 72 -8.72 8.09 7.47
CA GLY A 72 -7.81 7.26 6.69
C GLY A 72 -8.09 7.30 5.18
N ALA A 73 -9.35 7.47 4.78
CA ALA A 73 -9.73 7.66 3.37
C ALA A 73 -9.01 8.86 2.74
N SER A 74 -8.86 9.95 3.49
CA SER A 74 -8.31 11.22 3.00
C SER A 74 -6.82 11.15 2.67
N ILE A 75 -6.12 10.12 3.17
CA ILE A 75 -4.69 9.91 2.96
C ILE A 75 -4.38 8.60 2.21
N SER A 76 -5.38 7.75 2.00
CA SER A 76 -5.25 6.50 1.25
C SER A 76 -5.02 6.77 -0.24
N LEU A 77 -4.35 5.84 -0.92
CA LEU A 77 -3.89 6.02 -2.29
C LEU A 77 -4.32 4.87 -3.18
N GLN A 78 -4.85 5.17 -4.37
CA GLN A 78 -5.07 4.21 -5.44
C GLN A 78 -4.04 4.40 -6.53
N ARG A 79 -3.50 3.28 -7.03
CA ARG A 79 -2.61 3.24 -8.20
C ARG A 79 -3.18 2.32 -9.27
N ILE A 80 -3.04 2.75 -10.51
CA ILE A 80 -3.37 1.98 -11.72
C ILE A 80 -2.06 1.64 -12.41
N TYR A 81 -1.82 0.35 -12.59
CA TYR A 81 -0.68 -0.18 -13.33
C TYR A 81 -1.15 -0.82 -14.63
N ARG A 82 -0.39 -0.57 -15.69
CA ARG A 82 -0.50 -1.22 -16.99
C ARG A 82 0.84 -1.90 -17.24
N TYR A 83 0.82 -3.22 -17.37
CA TYR A 83 1.99 -4.03 -17.69
C TYR A 83 1.85 -4.50 -19.13
N PHE A 84 2.86 -4.19 -19.95
CA PHE A 84 2.94 -4.64 -21.33
C PHE A 84 3.44 -6.08 -21.40
N ALA A 85 3.08 -6.79 -22.47
CA ALA A 85 3.67 -8.09 -22.78
C ALA A 85 5.18 -7.99 -23.03
N GLU A 86 5.91 -9.09 -22.82
CA GLU A 86 7.29 -9.20 -23.29
C GLU A 86 7.30 -9.31 -24.83
N GLU A 87 7.96 -8.37 -25.49
CA GLU A 87 8.19 -8.45 -26.94
C GLU A 87 9.40 -9.35 -27.25
N GLY A 88 9.14 -10.53 -27.82
CA GLY A 88 10.14 -11.43 -28.43
C GLY A 88 10.79 -12.45 -27.48
N ASP A 89 11.12 -13.64 -28.01
CA ASP A 89 11.91 -14.70 -27.34
C ASP A 89 13.43 -14.35 -27.36
N ASP A 90 13.77 -13.09 -27.10
CA ASP A 90 15.17 -12.68 -27.01
C ASP A 90 15.76 -13.11 -25.66
N ARG A 91 16.12 -14.39 -25.59
CA ARG A 91 16.74 -15.05 -24.42
C ARG A 91 18.06 -14.41 -23.98
N SER A 92 18.60 -13.45 -24.73
CA SER A 92 19.78 -12.67 -24.35
C SER A 92 19.44 -11.52 -23.37
N ARG A 93 18.19 -11.04 -23.38
CA ARG A 93 17.65 -10.16 -22.34
C ARG A 93 17.20 -11.05 -21.19
N GLY A 94 17.84 -10.92 -20.02
CA GLY A 94 17.41 -11.64 -18.82
C GLY A 94 15.90 -11.44 -18.55
N LYS A 95 15.28 -12.34 -17.77
CA LYS A 95 13.83 -12.33 -17.47
C LYS A 95 13.32 -10.90 -17.20
N THR A 96 12.40 -10.39 -18.02
CA THR A 96 11.79 -9.08 -17.77
C THR A 96 10.81 -9.23 -16.62
N ILE A 97 10.90 -8.32 -15.66
CA ILE A 97 10.02 -8.30 -14.49
C ILE A 97 9.21 -7.01 -14.58
N GLY A 98 7.88 -7.10 -14.55
CA GLY A 98 6.99 -5.94 -14.61
C GLY A 98 7.03 -5.11 -13.33
N SER A 99 7.23 -5.76 -12.18
CA SER A 99 7.55 -5.11 -10.90
C SER A 99 8.45 -6.01 -10.07
N SER A 100 9.59 -5.50 -9.64
CA SER A 100 10.57 -6.23 -8.83
C SER A 100 9.97 -6.68 -7.49
N PRO A 101 10.51 -7.73 -6.86
CA PRO A 101 10.11 -8.14 -5.51
C PRO A 101 10.19 -6.98 -4.52
N HIS A 102 9.08 -6.66 -3.87
CA HIS A 102 9.01 -5.64 -2.84
C HIS A 102 7.93 -5.98 -1.81
N THR A 103 7.97 -5.27 -0.69
CA THR A 103 6.90 -5.20 0.32
C THR A 103 6.30 -3.82 0.27
N ASP A 104 4.99 -3.72 0.44
CA ASP A 104 4.33 -2.43 0.52
C ASP A 104 4.63 -1.71 1.84
N TRP A 105 4.62 -0.38 1.81
CA TRP A 105 4.79 0.45 3.01
C TRP A 105 3.46 0.77 3.72
N GLY A 106 2.35 0.37 3.12
CA GLY A 106 1.00 0.64 3.62
C GLY A 106 0.56 -0.29 4.74
N PHE A 107 -0.61 0.03 5.31
CA PHE A 107 -1.23 -0.81 6.33
C PHE A 107 -1.95 -2.02 5.73
N ILE A 108 -2.84 -1.80 4.75
CA ILE A 108 -3.51 -2.87 3.99
C ILE A 108 -3.41 -2.53 2.50
N THR A 109 -2.96 -3.49 1.69
CA THR A 109 -2.99 -3.39 0.23
C THR A 109 -4.09 -4.29 -0.33
N ILE A 110 -4.99 -3.72 -1.12
CA ILE A 110 -6.04 -4.45 -1.85
C ILE A 110 -5.68 -4.41 -3.33
N VAL A 111 -5.49 -5.57 -3.94
CA VAL A 111 -5.11 -5.69 -5.35
C VAL A 111 -6.26 -6.29 -6.13
N LEU A 112 -6.81 -5.52 -7.08
CA LEU A 112 -7.70 -6.03 -8.11
C LEU A 112 -6.88 -6.28 -9.38
N GLN A 113 -6.87 -7.53 -9.82
CA GLN A 113 -6.21 -7.97 -11.05
C GLN A 113 -7.24 -8.12 -12.16
N GLN A 114 -6.82 -7.84 -13.40
CA GLN A 114 -7.63 -8.15 -14.57
C GLN A 114 -7.96 -9.64 -14.62
N GLU A 115 -9.24 -9.94 -14.82
CA GLU A 115 -9.72 -11.31 -14.91
C GLU A 115 -9.07 -12.06 -16.08
N GLY A 116 -8.68 -13.32 -15.85
CA GLY A 116 -8.05 -14.17 -16.85
C GLY A 116 -6.61 -13.79 -17.22
N VAL A 117 -5.98 -12.83 -16.52
CA VAL A 117 -4.59 -12.42 -16.80
C VAL A 117 -3.71 -12.56 -15.56
N ASP A 118 -2.95 -13.66 -15.53
CA ASP A 118 -2.01 -13.97 -14.45
C ASP A 118 -0.75 -13.09 -14.47
N GLY A 119 -0.03 -13.07 -13.34
CA GLY A 119 1.29 -12.43 -13.27
C GLY A 119 1.75 -12.00 -11.88
N LEU A 120 0.82 -11.82 -10.92
CA LEU A 120 1.20 -11.56 -9.53
C LEU A 120 1.74 -12.82 -8.89
N GLN A 121 2.89 -12.70 -8.23
CA GLN A 121 3.49 -13.77 -7.45
C GLN A 121 3.74 -13.24 -6.05
N ALA A 122 3.18 -13.92 -5.07
CA ALA A 122 3.48 -13.72 -3.66
C ALA A 122 4.46 -14.80 -3.21
N SER A 123 5.48 -14.42 -2.44
CA SER A 123 6.37 -15.37 -1.77
C SER A 123 6.40 -15.07 -0.28
N ASP A 124 6.16 -16.11 0.52
CA ASP A 124 6.37 -16.06 1.96
C ASP A 124 7.85 -16.25 2.28
N ILE A 125 8.38 -15.49 3.23
CA ILE A 125 9.60 -15.90 3.92
C ILE A 125 9.22 -16.96 4.96
N GLN A 126 9.07 -18.21 4.55
CA GLN A 126 9.25 -19.31 5.51
C GLN A 126 10.74 -19.48 5.77
N ARG A 127 11.32 -18.64 6.64
CA ARG A 127 12.59 -19.02 7.28
C ARG A 127 12.27 -20.14 8.25
N SER A 128 12.95 -21.26 8.07
CA SER A 128 12.77 -22.52 8.81
C SER A 128 12.59 -22.30 10.32
N PHE A 129 11.50 -22.86 10.83
CA PHE A 129 11.08 -22.83 12.22
C PHE A 129 12.16 -23.44 13.16
N ARG A 130 12.67 -22.65 14.10
CA ARG A 130 12.75 -23.10 15.50
C ARG A 130 11.70 -22.29 16.25
N ARG A 131 10.83 -23.00 16.97
CA ARG A 131 9.68 -22.51 17.74
C ARG A 131 9.95 -21.16 18.39
N GLU A 132 9.23 -20.15 17.90
CA GLU A 132 8.74 -18.93 18.57
C GLU A 132 8.78 -17.76 17.58
N ARG A 133 7.59 -17.26 17.23
CA ARG A 133 7.28 -16.05 16.43
C ARG A 133 7.42 -16.19 14.91
N GLN A 134 6.27 -16.13 14.25
CA GLN A 134 6.12 -16.09 12.79
C GLN A 134 6.29 -14.65 12.31
N ASP A 135 7.37 -14.36 11.58
CA ASP A 135 7.60 -13.06 10.92
C ASP A 135 6.89 -13.10 9.56
N CYS A 136 5.65 -12.59 9.48
CA CYS A 136 4.89 -12.55 8.23
C CYS A 136 5.44 -11.45 7.31
N ARG A 137 6.39 -11.80 6.44
CA ARG A 137 6.80 -10.96 5.32
C ARG A 137 6.36 -11.60 4.02
N SER A 138 5.43 -10.94 3.34
CA SER A 138 5.04 -11.30 1.99
C SER A 138 5.74 -10.36 1.02
N PHE A 139 6.59 -10.92 0.17
CA PHE A 139 7.13 -10.19 -0.98
C PHE A 139 6.21 -10.40 -2.18
N PHE A 140 5.94 -9.31 -2.88
CA PHE A 140 5.15 -9.31 -4.11
C PHE A 140 6.04 -8.94 -5.29
N LYS A 141 5.91 -9.69 -6.38
CA LYS A 141 6.47 -9.32 -7.69
C LYS A 141 5.42 -9.53 -8.77
N VAL A 142 5.54 -8.79 -9.86
CA VAL A 142 4.67 -8.93 -11.03
C VAL A 142 5.50 -9.33 -12.23
N MET A 143 5.14 -10.46 -12.82
CA MET A 143 5.66 -10.89 -14.11
C MET A 143 4.81 -10.27 -15.24
N PRO A 144 5.42 -9.98 -16.40
CA PRO A 144 4.67 -9.66 -17.61
C PRO A 144 3.65 -10.76 -17.95
N PRO A 145 2.50 -10.41 -18.56
CA PRO A 145 1.54 -11.40 -19.00
C PRO A 145 2.16 -12.30 -20.09
N LYS A 146 1.98 -13.61 -19.97
CA LYS A 146 2.51 -14.59 -20.94
C LYS A 146 1.61 -14.77 -22.17
N GLU A 147 0.30 -14.67 -21.97
CA GLU A 147 -0.72 -15.03 -22.98
C GLU A 147 -1.68 -13.87 -23.28
N ALA A 148 -1.47 -12.71 -22.66
CA ALA A 148 -2.26 -11.50 -22.88
C ALA A 148 -1.37 -10.37 -23.40
N PRO A 149 -1.89 -9.50 -24.29
CA PRO A 149 -1.12 -8.38 -24.83
C PRO A 149 -0.76 -7.35 -23.74
N GLU A 150 -1.57 -7.26 -22.69
CA GLU A 150 -1.36 -6.40 -21.55
C GLU A 150 -2.09 -6.91 -20.31
N ARG A 151 -1.66 -6.43 -19.15
CA ARG A 151 -2.30 -6.66 -17.86
C ARG A 151 -2.55 -5.35 -17.15
N ILE A 152 -3.77 -5.10 -16.71
CA ILE A 152 -4.11 -3.97 -15.86
C ILE A 152 -4.23 -4.44 -14.40
N SER A 153 -3.82 -3.58 -13.46
CA SER A 153 -4.02 -3.80 -12.03
C SER A 153 -4.39 -2.52 -11.32
N LEU A 154 -5.36 -2.61 -10.42
CA LEU A 154 -5.76 -1.56 -9.52
C LEU A 154 -5.25 -1.94 -8.13
N VAL A 155 -4.32 -1.15 -7.59
CA VAL A 155 -3.72 -1.35 -6.26
C VAL A 155 -4.17 -0.24 -5.33
N HIS A 156 -4.97 -0.60 -4.32
CA HIS A 156 -5.45 0.31 -3.29
C HIS A 156 -4.61 0.15 -2.03
N PHE A 157 -3.96 1.22 -1.60
CA PHE A 157 -3.26 1.31 -0.33
C PHE A 157 -4.18 1.98 0.68
N TYR A 158 -4.80 1.17 1.53
CA TYR A 158 -5.60 1.66 2.64
C TYR A 158 -4.70 2.01 3.82
N TYR A 159 -4.89 3.21 4.34
CA TYR A 159 -4.21 3.72 5.52
C TYR A 159 -5.20 3.99 6.65
N PRO A 160 -4.81 3.77 7.92
CA PRO A 160 -5.59 4.21 9.07
C PRO A 160 -5.57 5.75 9.17
N ASN A 161 -6.19 6.33 10.19
CA ASN A 161 -6.19 7.78 10.38
C ASN A 161 -4.76 8.35 10.44
N TYR A 162 -4.56 9.59 10.01
CA TYR A 162 -3.23 10.23 9.99
C TYR A 162 -2.52 10.14 11.34
N ASN A 163 -3.21 10.52 12.42
CA ASN A 163 -2.69 10.55 13.79
C ASN A 163 -2.68 9.18 14.48
N THR A 164 -2.89 8.09 13.74
CA THR A 164 -2.79 6.73 14.30
C THR A 164 -1.37 6.52 14.81
N THR A 165 -1.24 6.30 16.12
CA THR A 165 0.01 5.81 16.68
C THR A 165 0.08 4.31 16.42
N LEU A 166 1.24 3.83 15.97
CA LEU A 166 1.49 2.39 15.82
C LEU A 166 1.95 1.75 17.15
N GLU A 167 1.54 2.35 18.26
CA GLU A 167 1.84 1.89 19.62
C GLU A 167 1.29 0.47 19.81
N GLY A 168 2.13 -0.42 20.32
CA GLY A 168 1.81 -1.86 20.46
C GLY A 168 2.08 -2.71 19.20
N LEU A 169 1.94 -2.15 17.99
CA LEU A 169 2.35 -2.82 16.74
C LEU A 169 3.88 -2.82 16.62
N LEU A 170 4.54 -1.69 16.88
CA LEU A 170 5.99 -1.50 16.70
C LEU A 170 6.87 -1.99 17.87
N HIS A 171 6.28 -2.25 19.04
CA HIS A 171 7.05 -2.66 20.23
C HIS A 171 7.48 -4.14 20.21
N SER A 172 6.97 -4.95 19.28
CA SER A 172 7.42 -6.34 19.14
C SER A 172 8.77 -6.41 18.41
N ASP A 173 9.66 -7.31 18.84
CA ASP A 173 10.93 -7.56 18.13
C ASP A 173 10.71 -8.04 16.68
N ALA A 174 9.50 -8.52 16.37
CA ALA A 174 9.08 -8.87 15.01
C ALA A 174 8.86 -7.60 14.18
N ALA A 175 8.12 -6.63 14.70
CA ALA A 175 7.83 -5.38 14.01
C ALA A 175 9.09 -4.57 13.68
N LYS A 176 10.06 -4.49 14.59
CA LYS A 176 11.38 -3.86 14.34
C LYS A 176 12.14 -4.45 13.15
N ARG A 177 11.77 -5.65 12.69
CA ARG A 177 12.41 -6.30 11.55
C ARG A 177 11.57 -6.17 10.27
N THR A 178 10.27 -5.86 10.36
CA THR A 178 9.39 -5.71 9.19
C THR A 178 9.78 -4.51 8.32
N SER A 179 9.50 -4.58 7.02
CA SER A 179 9.75 -3.45 6.10
C SER A 179 8.97 -2.18 6.46
N LEU A 180 7.95 -2.30 7.31
CA LEU A 180 7.21 -1.17 7.83
C LEU A 180 8.09 -0.26 8.70
N VAL A 181 9.19 -0.76 9.29
CA VAL A 181 10.04 0.01 10.21
C VAL A 181 11.46 0.16 9.68
N ALA A 182 11.88 -0.67 8.71
CA ALA A 182 13.19 -0.55 8.08
C ALA A 182 13.25 0.63 7.11
N ASP A 183 14.24 1.51 7.25
CA ASP A 183 14.67 2.41 6.19
C ASP A 183 15.35 1.58 5.08
N GLN A 184 14.81 1.64 3.87
CA GLN A 184 15.33 0.88 2.73
C GLN A 184 16.56 1.55 2.10
N LYS A 185 16.84 2.84 2.41
CA LYS A 185 18.07 3.51 1.98
C LYS A 185 19.28 3.12 2.84
N GLU A 186 19.06 2.87 4.13
CA GLU A 186 20.15 2.61 5.10
C GLU A 186 20.19 1.17 5.64
N GLY A 187 19.23 0.32 5.29
CA GLY A 187 19.23 -1.10 5.66
C GLY A 187 18.97 -1.38 7.15
N GLY A 188 18.44 -0.41 7.90
CA GLY A 188 18.20 -0.49 9.34
C GLY A 188 16.86 0.12 9.78
N ALA A 189 16.33 -0.31 10.94
CA ALA A 189 15.06 0.14 11.50
C ALA A 189 15.14 1.41 12.36
N SER A 190 16.26 2.14 12.29
CA SER A 190 16.72 3.07 13.33
C SER A 190 16.30 4.53 13.17
N GLY A 191 15.50 4.90 12.17
CA GLY A 191 15.14 6.31 11.91
C GLY A 191 13.72 6.75 12.31
N TRP A 192 12.84 5.82 12.69
CA TRP A 192 11.39 6.08 12.80
C TRP A 192 10.84 5.98 14.23
N ILE A 193 11.72 5.65 15.19
CA ILE A 193 11.45 5.67 16.62
C ILE A 193 12.43 6.71 17.15
N GLU A 194 11.93 7.85 17.64
CA GLU A 194 12.80 8.86 18.24
C GLU A 194 13.45 8.29 19.51
N ASP A 195 14.67 8.73 19.84
CA ASP A 195 15.47 8.20 20.97
C ASP A 195 14.77 8.34 22.34
N ASP A 196 13.69 9.11 22.43
CA ASP A 196 12.84 9.31 23.61
C ASP A 196 11.66 8.33 23.72
N GLY A 197 11.50 7.42 22.75
CA GLY A 197 10.40 6.47 22.67
C GLY A 197 9.13 7.03 22.05
N HIS A 198 9.15 8.24 21.49
CA HIS A 198 8.03 8.80 20.75
C HIS A 198 7.85 8.07 19.41
N ILE A 199 6.65 7.51 19.20
CA ILE A 199 6.27 6.87 17.95
C ILE A 199 5.57 7.91 17.08
N MET A 200 6.15 8.24 15.94
CA MET A 200 5.57 9.17 14.99
C MET A 200 4.17 8.73 14.53
N ALA A 201 3.32 9.70 14.17
CA ALA A 201 2.01 9.41 13.59
C ALA A 201 2.16 8.64 12.26
N PHE A 202 1.23 7.72 11.97
CA PHE A 202 1.25 6.92 10.73
C PHE A 202 1.35 7.80 9.47
N GLY A 203 0.64 8.93 9.47
CA GLY A 203 0.65 9.88 8.37
C GLY A 203 2.03 10.51 8.12
N ASP A 204 2.72 10.91 9.18
CA ASP A 204 4.09 11.43 9.07
C ASP A 204 5.04 10.33 8.58
N PHE A 205 4.89 9.12 9.10
CA PHE A 205 5.66 7.95 8.68
C PHE A 205 5.52 7.68 7.18
N ILE A 206 4.29 7.56 6.68
CA ILE A 206 4.06 7.22 5.28
C ILE A 206 4.42 8.41 4.35
N SER A 207 4.22 9.65 4.79
CA SER A 207 4.65 10.85 4.05
C SER A 207 6.17 10.89 3.87
N ALA A 208 6.93 10.50 4.89
CA ALA A 208 8.38 10.44 4.80
C ALA A 208 8.83 9.33 3.85
N LYS A 209 8.20 8.14 3.90
CA LYS A 209 8.47 7.03 2.97
C LYS A 209 8.21 7.41 1.51
N TRP A 210 7.10 8.08 1.20
CA TRP A 210 6.82 8.54 -0.15
C TRP A 210 7.76 9.65 -0.65
N SER A 211 8.49 10.30 0.25
CA SER A 211 9.48 11.33 -0.08
C SER A 211 10.89 10.77 -0.30
N GLN A 212 11.09 9.46 -0.10
CA GLN A 212 12.36 8.77 -0.35
C GLN A 212 12.60 8.51 -1.84
#